data_AF-A0AAE2WZ90-F1
#
_entry.id   AF-A0AAE2WZ90-F1
#
_cell.length_a   1.000
_cell.length_b   1.000
_cell.length_c   1.000
_cell.angle_alpha   90.00
_cell.angle_beta   90.00
_cell.angle_gamma   90.00
#
_symmetry.space_group_name_H-M   'P 1'
#
loop_
_entity.id
_entity.type
_entity.pdbx_description
1 polymer ?
#
loop_
_entity_poly.entity_id
_entity_poly.type
_entity_poly.pdbx_seq_one_letter_code
_entity_poly.pdbx_strand_id
1 'polypeptide(L)'
;MMEIRPETLRTTNRRKRGGDLMTTRGTGSRNEADRVTLNAIAASLDAMIGSGASSKAAGVSGADLRRDFGLVHKFLTAYDIGQPGLVDADEFDRLVAQYT
;
A
#
# COMPACT_ATOMS: atom_id res chain seq x y z
N MET A 1 -19.53 -68.51 10.69
CA MET A 1 -19.19 -67.72 9.49
C MET A 1 -18.84 -66.32 9.93
N MET A 2 -17.78 -65.64 9.51
CA MET A 2 -16.47 -66.01 8.98
C MET A 2 -15.68 -64.69 9.11
N GLU A 3 -14.45 -64.77 9.60
CA GLU A 3 -13.56 -63.64 9.83
C GLU A 3 -13.22 -62.91 8.53
N ILE A 4 -13.05 -61.58 8.61
CA ILE A 4 -12.13 -60.87 7.70
C ILE A 4 -11.42 -59.77 8.49
N ARG A 5 -10.18 -60.05 8.89
CA ARG A 5 -9.14 -59.01 9.05
C ARG A 5 -8.44 -58.83 7.71
N PRO A 6 -7.95 -57.61 7.42
CA PRO A 6 -6.50 -57.51 7.24
C PRO A 6 -5.88 -56.23 7.84
N GLU A 7 -4.76 -56.44 8.54
CA GLU A 7 -3.63 -55.50 8.66
C GLU A 7 -3.06 -55.27 7.23
N THR A 8 -2.45 -54.19 6.77
CA THR A 8 -1.46 -53.25 7.33
C THR A 8 -1.21 -52.23 6.20
N LEU A 9 -0.89 -50.96 6.49
CA LEU A 9 0.21 -50.23 5.83
C LEU A 9 0.37 -48.82 6.42
N ARG A 10 1.54 -48.63 7.04
CA ARG A 10 2.15 -47.34 7.40
C ARG A 10 2.09 -46.35 6.23
N THR A 11 1.88 -45.07 6.53
CA THR A 11 2.85 -44.02 6.19
C THR A 11 2.66 -42.80 7.07
N THR A 12 3.77 -42.42 7.68
CA THR A 12 4.05 -41.20 8.42
C THR A 12 3.82 -39.95 7.57
N ASN A 13 3.09 -38.96 8.09
CA ASN A 13 3.39 -37.55 7.79
C ASN A 13 2.87 -36.67 8.94
N ARG A 14 3.73 -36.30 9.88
CA ARG A 14 4.64 -35.14 9.80
C ARG A 14 3.89 -33.84 10.07
N ARG A 15 4.19 -33.30 11.25
CA ARG A 15 3.88 -31.95 11.73
C ARG A 15 3.81 -30.90 10.60
N LYS A 16 2.79 -30.05 10.66
CA LYS A 16 2.95 -28.60 10.55
C LYS A 16 1.73 -27.96 11.19
N ARG A 17 1.87 -27.51 12.43
CA ARG A 17 1.64 -26.10 12.81
C ARG A 17 0.61 -25.45 11.88
N GLY A 18 -0.64 -25.35 12.33
CA GLY A 18 -1.51 -24.24 11.95
C GLY A 18 -0.88 -22.95 12.49
N GLY A 19 0.21 -22.54 11.87
CA GLY A 19 0.81 -21.24 12.01
C GLY A 19 0.46 -20.46 10.75
N ASP A 20 0.00 -19.23 10.96
CA ASP A 20 0.04 -18.16 9.98
C ASP A 20 -0.90 -18.29 8.76
N LEU A 21 -2.19 -18.02 8.99
CA LEU A 21 -3.05 -17.45 7.95
C LEU A 21 -3.63 -16.12 8.45
N MET A 22 -2.74 -15.19 8.81
CA MET A 22 -3.14 -13.88 9.34
C MET A 22 -2.20 -12.74 8.91
N THR A 23 -1.63 -12.79 7.70
CA THR A 23 -0.66 -11.76 7.26
C THR A 23 -0.97 -11.10 5.90
N THR A 24 -2.01 -11.52 5.16
CA THR A 24 -2.31 -10.91 3.83
C THR A 24 -3.49 -9.94 3.84
N ARG A 25 -4.43 -10.06 4.78
CA ARG A 25 -5.65 -9.22 4.80
C ARG A 25 -5.41 -7.81 5.38
N GLY A 26 -4.44 -7.68 6.30
CA GLY A 26 -4.09 -6.40 6.91
C GLY A 26 -3.32 -5.48 5.97
N THR A 27 -2.36 -6.03 5.22
CA THR A 27 -1.50 -5.26 4.31
C THR A 27 -2.27 -4.75 3.09
N GLY A 28 -3.19 -5.56 2.54
CA GLY A 28 -4.03 -5.13 1.42
C GLY A 28 -4.96 -3.96 1.78
N SER A 29 -5.55 -3.98 2.99
CA SER A 29 -6.44 -2.91 3.44
C SER A 29 -5.69 -1.61 3.72
N ARG A 30 -4.46 -1.70 4.26
CA ARG A 30 -3.61 -0.54 4.51
C ARG A 30 -3.12 0.10 3.20
N ASN A 31 -2.63 -0.73 2.27
CA ASN A 31 -2.21 -0.24 0.96
C ASN A 31 -3.35 0.45 0.21
N GLU A 32 -4.58 -0.06 0.32
CA GLU A 32 -5.74 0.58 -0.30
C GLU A 32 -6.07 1.92 0.34
N ALA A 33 -6.01 2.03 1.68
CA ALA A 33 -6.19 3.30 2.37
C ALA A 33 -5.10 4.33 1.97
N ASP A 34 -3.85 3.89 1.89
CA ASP A 34 -2.73 4.74 1.47
C ASP A 34 -2.91 5.22 0.03
N ARG A 35 -3.40 4.35 -0.87
CA ARG A 35 -3.74 4.70 -2.26
C ARG A 35 -4.85 5.74 -2.32
N VAL A 36 -5.90 5.60 -1.51
CA VAL A 36 -6.99 6.60 -1.44
C VAL A 36 -6.45 7.95 -0.99
N THR A 37 -5.61 7.97 0.05
CA THR A 37 -4.96 9.18 0.55
C THR A 37 -4.10 9.84 -0.52
N LEU A 38 -3.26 9.08 -1.23
CA LEU A 38 -2.42 9.61 -2.31
C LEU A 38 -3.25 10.17 -3.47
N ASN A 39 -4.37 9.55 -3.83
CA ASN A 39 -5.27 10.10 -4.86
C ASN A 39 -5.89 11.43 -4.43
N ALA A 40 -6.27 11.58 -3.16
CA ALA A 40 -6.78 12.84 -2.63
C ALA A 40 -5.70 13.95 -2.69
N ILE A 41 -4.47 13.63 -2.27
CA ILE A 41 -3.34 14.55 -2.34
C ILE A 41 -3.04 14.94 -3.80
N ALA A 42 -3.07 13.97 -4.73
CA ALA A 42 -2.87 14.24 -6.16
C ALA A 42 -3.90 15.23 -6.71
N ALA A 43 -5.18 15.08 -6.35
CA ALA A 43 -6.25 16.00 -6.76
C ALA A 43 -6.06 17.41 -6.17
N SER A 44 -5.66 17.52 -4.90
CA SER A 44 -5.32 18.81 -4.28
C SER A 44 -4.13 19.47 -4.98
N LEU A 45 -3.07 18.73 -5.26
CA LEU A 45 -1.90 19.23 -5.98
C LEU A 45 -2.23 19.67 -7.41
N ASP A 46 -3.01 18.89 -8.15
CA ASP A 46 -3.46 19.25 -9.50
C ASP A 46 -4.28 20.55 -9.49
N ALA A 47 -5.21 20.70 -8.55
CA ALA A 47 -5.97 21.93 -8.37
C ALA A 47 -5.06 23.13 -8.06
N MET A 48 -4.04 22.95 -7.22
CA MET A 48 -3.09 24.02 -6.88
C MET A 48 -2.16 24.39 -8.03
N ILE A 49 -1.72 23.41 -8.82
CA ILE A 49 -0.88 23.61 -10.01
C ILE A 49 -1.70 24.29 -11.12
N GLY A 50 -2.91 23.78 -11.39
CA GLY A 50 -3.80 24.28 -12.44
C GLY A 50 -4.39 25.66 -12.13
N SER A 51 -4.62 25.97 -10.85
CA SER A 51 -5.10 27.29 -10.43
C SER A 51 -4.03 28.38 -10.58
N GLY A 52 -2.74 28.05 -10.50
CA GLY A 52 -1.61 29.00 -10.54
C GLY A 52 -1.58 30.04 -9.41
N ALA A 53 -2.71 30.27 -8.73
CA ALA A 53 -2.92 31.24 -7.65
C ALA A 53 -2.61 30.64 -6.27
N SER A 54 -2.76 29.32 -6.09
CA SER A 54 -2.69 28.68 -4.77
C SER A 54 -1.26 28.49 -4.23
N SER A 55 -0.25 28.43 -5.10
CA SER A 55 1.17 28.32 -4.68
C SER A 55 1.61 29.54 -3.84
N LYS A 56 1.03 30.71 -4.13
CA LYS A 56 1.33 31.96 -3.39
C LYS A 56 0.63 32.03 -2.03
N ALA A 57 -0.50 31.35 -1.85
CA ALA A 57 -1.27 31.35 -0.60
C ALA A 57 -0.73 30.35 0.44
N ALA A 58 -0.16 29.23 0.00
CA ALA A 58 0.41 28.19 0.87
C ALA A 58 1.91 28.42 1.20
N GLY A 59 2.56 29.41 0.57
CA GLY A 59 4.01 29.61 0.71
C GLY A 59 4.86 28.51 0.06
N VAL A 60 4.26 27.69 -0.81
CA VAL A 60 4.91 26.56 -1.50
C VAL A 60 5.25 26.98 -2.93
N SER A 61 6.51 26.85 -3.34
CA SER A 61 6.91 27.23 -4.70
C SER A 61 6.25 26.30 -5.72
N GLY A 62 5.95 26.81 -6.92
CA GLY A 62 5.42 25.96 -8.00
C GLY A 62 6.34 24.80 -8.41
N ALA A 63 7.65 24.93 -8.16
CA ALA A 63 8.61 23.83 -8.30
C ALA A 63 8.40 22.72 -7.27
N ASP A 64 8.13 23.08 -6.02
CA ASP A 64 7.86 22.14 -4.93
C ASP A 64 6.53 21.41 -5.17
N LEU A 65 5.49 22.12 -5.60
CA LEU A 65 4.21 21.49 -5.98
C LEU A 65 4.38 20.45 -7.09
N ARG A 66 5.15 20.75 -8.13
CA ARG A 66 5.41 19.81 -9.23
C ARG A 66 6.26 18.63 -8.77
N ARG A 67 7.22 18.85 -7.87
CA ARG A 67 8.03 17.78 -7.27
C ARG A 67 7.15 16.84 -6.45
N ASP A 68 6.33 17.39 -5.56
CA ASP A 68 5.43 16.63 -4.70
C ASP A 68 4.37 15.88 -5.53
N PHE A 69 3.87 16.49 -6.62
CA PHE A 69 2.97 15.81 -7.57
C PHE A 69 3.62 14.60 -8.23
N GLY A 70 4.85 14.75 -8.74
CA GLY A 70 5.61 13.63 -9.31
C GLY A 70 5.87 12.51 -8.29
N LEU A 71 6.10 12.89 -7.03
CA LEU A 71 6.34 11.94 -5.94
C LEU A 71 5.07 11.14 -5.59
N VAL A 72 3.91 11.79 -5.51
CA VAL A 72 2.61 11.12 -5.30
C VAL A 72 2.34 10.10 -6.41
N HIS A 73 2.59 10.46 -7.68
CA HIS A 73 2.44 9.54 -8.81
C HIS A 73 3.40 8.34 -8.73
N LYS A 74 4.64 8.55 -8.27
CA LYS A 74 5.61 7.47 -8.04
C LYS A 74 5.09 6.50 -6.96
N PHE A 75 4.56 7.02 -5.85
CA PHE A 75 4.01 6.18 -4.79
C PHE A 75 2.76 5.43 -5.24
N LEU A 76 1.84 6.08 -5.95
CA LEU A 76 0.68 5.40 -6.56
C LEU A 76 1.11 4.27 -7.49
N THR A 77 2.14 4.49 -8.31
CA THR A 77 2.71 3.46 -9.19
C THR A 77 3.30 2.31 -8.38
N ALA A 78 4.01 2.60 -7.29
CA ALA A 78 4.56 1.58 -6.40
C ALA A 78 3.46 0.68 -5.80
N TYR A 79 2.34 1.26 -5.38
CA TYR A 79 1.17 0.48 -4.94
C TYR A 79 0.51 -0.30 -6.08
N ASP A 80 0.44 0.27 -7.28
CA ASP A 80 -0.17 -0.37 -8.46
C ASP A 80 0.58 -1.61 -8.94
N ILE A 81 1.92 -1.54 -8.96
CA ILE A 81 2.77 -2.70 -9.29
C ILE A 81 2.94 -3.68 -8.10
N GLY A 82 2.24 -3.45 -6.98
CA GLY A 82 2.30 -4.29 -5.79
C GLY A 82 3.63 -4.23 -5.04
N GLN A 83 4.39 -3.15 -5.19
CA GLN A 83 5.69 -2.90 -4.54
C GLN A 83 5.61 -1.73 -3.55
N PRO A 84 4.77 -1.81 -2.48
CA PRO A 84 4.63 -0.72 -1.50
C PRO A 84 5.94 -0.43 -0.76
N GLY A 85 6.92 -1.35 -0.76
CA GLY A 85 8.25 -1.11 -0.18
C GLY A 85 9.13 -0.10 -0.93
N LEU A 86 8.70 0.38 -2.11
CA LEU A 86 9.34 1.50 -2.82
C LEU A 86 8.83 2.87 -2.36
N VAL A 87 7.80 2.90 -1.53
CA VAL A 87 7.27 4.12 -0.92
C VAL A 87 8.16 4.47 0.26
N ASP A 88 8.68 5.69 0.24
CA ASP A 88 9.42 6.25 1.36
C ASP A 88 8.41 6.75 2.39
N ALA A 89 8.44 6.18 3.60
CA ALA A 89 7.45 6.46 4.64
C ALA A 89 7.55 7.90 5.16
N ASP A 90 8.76 8.44 5.30
CA ASP A 90 8.98 9.81 5.75
C ASP A 90 8.46 10.82 4.71
N GLU A 91 8.72 10.56 3.42
CA GLU A 91 8.17 11.37 2.34
C GLU A 91 6.64 11.22 2.21
N PHE A 92 6.09 10.03 2.41
CA PHE A 92 4.64 9.82 2.43
C PHE A 92 3.98 10.60 3.57
N ASP A 93 4.50 10.47 4.80
CA ASP A 93 3.96 11.19 5.97
C ASP A 93 4.10 12.72 5.80
N ARG A 94 5.20 13.20 5.20
CA ARG A 94 5.34 14.62 4.82
C ARG A 94 4.23 15.06 3.87
N LEU A 95 3.92 14.28 2.83
CA LEU A 95 2.87 14.62 1.87
C LEU A 95 1.49 14.65 2.53
N VAL A 96 1.20 13.68 3.39
CA VAL A 96 -0.04 13.65 4.18
C VAL A 96 -0.14 14.88 5.07
N ALA A 97 0.90 15.21 5.84
CA ALA A 97 0.88 16.36 6.74
C ALA A 97 0.75 17.72 6.00
N GLN A 98 1.19 17.78 4.74
CA GLN A 98 1.22 19.02 3.97
C GLN A 98 -0.08 19.27 3.17
N TYR A 99 -0.80 18.21 2.78
CA TYR A 99 -1.90 18.30 1.81
C TYR A 99 -3.24 17.71 2.29
N THR A 100 -3.30 17.20 3.52
CA THR A 100 -4.52 16.74 4.21
C THR A 100 -4.70 17.50 5.51
#